data_AF-A0AAU9IME8-F1
#
_entry.id   AF-A0AAU9IME8-F1
#
_cell.length_a   1.000
_cell.length_b   1.000
_cell.length_c   1.000
_cell.angle_alpha   90.00
_cell.angle_beta   90.00
_cell.angle_gamma   90.00
#
_symmetry.space_group_name_H-M   'P 1'
#
loop_
_entity.id
_entity.type
_entity.pdbx_description
1 polymer ?
#
loop_
_entity_poly.entity_id
_entity_poly.type
_entity_poly.pdbx_seq_one_letter_code
_entity_poly.pdbx_strand_id
1 'polypeptide(L)'
;MISGINSFLVFKINKVEFNWKSDPNPISELLYTLSNSHTSQLIFQSPPFDLAQISNLNPVQLDADLVDSMTLSFYMQVLDEKKLFGSALIDLSQNLPLKTWLTIPSNNDEILSVEIEIIKEENIENSFEIIQESLSESEVNDKESNLQKNNVENRNEQEMYELLRLNEIDDVNKLTEKIEEVKDDIAFYHRKKLIEDEEAAKNRLRGLERLEQLHKEIKTAKKDNEKNRHNASTLEEENLEYELEQGLSKYHIENPEKLEEMINDTKDNISFCLKRKRLEEAKNEENILADLENLNSIYKKIALKSMIILDPKEVENIKQLDFLEGMLSDISSYPRCTERFLTSILCYAYYKSYDLNQSLNIHQKIESIDPYDEFRNFLEFLNQSAQGIFPRKLISSFKENFENKNWENLIKDTEKLLKEYIRPINVKELSRLISKSAQFSENIENKDIILLIGITGAGKSTTTHFMCESKLDRVLEDGVSHIKAVAIKNPILKNITISSHAQSETRYITLVPINIKDSQETIFLCDTPGLMDTNGAEVDMANTISIVEYVKKCRSVRPLILLSSKTEGDRF
;
A
#
# COMPACT_ATOMS: atom_id res chain seq x y z
N MET A 1 -32.94 5.56 -1.22
CA MET A 1 -32.59 6.95 -0.83
C MET A 1 -31.14 6.98 -0.43
N ILE A 2 -30.25 7.46 -1.30
CA ILE A 2 -28.86 7.80 -1.01
C ILE A 2 -28.64 9.16 -1.69
N SER A 3 -28.51 10.21 -0.90
CA SER A 3 -28.05 11.53 -1.33
C SER A 3 -27.30 12.18 -0.17
N GLY A 4 -26.09 11.69 0.07
CA GLY A 4 -25.07 12.42 0.82
C GLY A 4 -23.99 12.79 -0.18
N ILE A 5 -24.01 14.03 -0.66
CA ILE A 5 -22.96 14.58 -1.52
C ILE A 5 -21.72 14.70 -0.63
N ASN A 6 -20.74 13.82 -0.81
CA ASN A 6 -19.40 14.03 -0.27
C ASN A 6 -18.73 15.10 -1.15
N SER A 7 -18.80 16.36 -0.75
CA SER A 7 -18.01 17.42 -1.36
C SER A 7 -16.57 17.33 -0.85
N PHE A 8 -15.62 17.05 -1.75
CA PHE A 8 -14.19 17.11 -1.45
C PHE A 8 -13.68 18.54 -1.70
N LEU A 9 -12.94 19.09 -0.74
CA LEU A 9 -12.20 20.34 -0.91
C LEU A 9 -10.73 20.00 -1.16
N VAL A 10 -10.23 20.35 -2.35
CA VAL A 10 -8.82 20.17 -2.71
C VAL A 10 -8.12 21.53 -2.63
N PHE A 11 -7.10 21.62 -1.77
CA PHE A 11 -6.26 22.79 -1.64
C PHE A 11 -4.94 22.58 -2.38
N LYS A 12 -4.52 23.56 -3.17
CA LYS A 12 -3.20 23.60 -3.78
C LYS A 12 -2.36 24.65 -3.05
N ILE A 13 -1.26 24.23 -2.45
CA ILE A 13 -0.28 25.15 -1.85
C ILE A 13 0.64 25.63 -2.97
N ASN A 14 0.58 26.92 -3.29
CA ASN A 14 1.34 27.49 -4.39
C ASN A 14 2.70 28.05 -3.94
N LYS A 15 2.77 28.62 -2.74
CA LYS A 15 3.97 29.31 -2.26
C LYS A 15 4.00 29.41 -0.73
N VAL A 16 5.20 29.31 -0.15
CA VAL A 16 5.46 29.55 1.28
C VAL A 16 6.57 30.59 1.41
N GLU A 17 6.32 31.66 2.18
CA GLU A 17 7.28 32.76 2.39
C GLU A 17 7.55 32.99 3.89
N PHE A 18 8.82 33.18 4.24
CA PHE A 18 9.26 33.56 5.59
C PHE A 18 9.77 35.00 5.57
N ASN A 19 9.17 35.87 6.39
CA ASN A 19 9.62 37.26 6.54
C ASN A 19 10.26 37.50 7.90
N TRP A 20 11.55 37.83 7.91
CA TRP A 20 12.35 38.11 9.10
C TRP A 20 12.57 39.63 9.23
N LYS A 21 12.38 40.19 10.44
CA LYS A 21 12.46 41.63 10.68
C LYS A 21 13.79 42.14 11.29
N SER A 22 14.80 41.30 11.49
CA SER A 22 16.09 41.69 12.08
C SER A 22 17.30 41.58 11.12
N ASP A 23 18.27 42.49 11.31
CA ASP A 23 19.40 42.88 10.42
C ASP A 23 20.43 41.74 10.15
N PRO A 24 21.11 41.67 8.98
CA PRO A 24 21.85 40.51 8.52
C PRO A 24 23.37 40.65 8.75
N ASN A 25 23.89 40.20 9.89
CA ASN A 25 25.31 39.78 10.05
C ASN A 25 25.52 39.13 11.43
N PRO A 26 25.91 37.85 11.52
CA PRO A 26 27.07 37.28 10.82
C PRO A 26 26.70 36.03 10.00
N ILE A 27 26.73 36.16 8.67
CA ILE A 27 26.21 35.13 7.74
C ILE A 27 27.30 34.26 7.11
N SER A 28 28.60 34.58 7.25
CA SER A 28 29.65 33.82 6.56
C SER A 28 30.06 32.50 7.22
N GLU A 29 29.82 32.31 8.53
CA GLU A 29 30.17 31.08 9.25
C GLU A 29 28.95 30.14 9.43
N LEU A 30 27.73 30.68 9.29
CA LEU A 30 26.48 29.92 9.31
C LEU A 30 26.18 29.26 7.94
N LEU A 31 26.57 29.90 6.83
CA LEU A 31 26.33 29.38 5.46
C LEU A 31 27.15 28.12 5.13
N TYR A 32 28.30 27.90 5.77
CA TYR A 32 29.08 26.67 5.57
C TYR A 32 28.42 25.47 6.28
N THR A 33 27.77 25.71 7.43
CA THR A 33 27.11 24.67 8.23
C THR A 33 25.67 24.39 7.74
N LEU A 34 24.94 25.41 7.25
CA LEU A 34 23.58 25.27 6.73
C LEU A 34 23.49 24.61 5.34
N SER A 35 24.59 24.45 4.62
CA SER A 35 24.63 23.65 3.39
C SER A 35 24.48 22.13 3.64
N ASN A 36 24.54 21.68 4.91
CA ASN A 36 24.56 20.26 5.28
C ASN A 36 23.49 19.83 6.29
N SER A 37 22.49 20.67 6.60
CA SER A 37 21.36 20.26 7.45
C SER A 37 20.06 20.92 6.98
N HIS A 38 19.21 20.15 6.31
CA HIS A 38 17.85 20.56 5.94
C HIS A 38 16.83 19.56 6.50
N THR A 39 16.31 19.87 7.68
CA THR A 39 15.08 19.28 8.23
C THR A 39 14.19 20.39 8.75
N SER A 40 13.08 20.62 8.08
CA SER A 40 11.94 21.34 8.65
C SER A 40 10.73 20.44 8.42
N GLN A 41 10.28 19.74 9.46
CA GLN A 41 9.06 18.93 9.44
C GLN A 41 7.89 19.77 9.97
N LEU A 42 6.75 19.72 9.27
CA LEU A 42 5.45 20.15 9.79
C LEU A 42 4.82 18.99 10.55
N ILE A 43 4.43 19.20 11.80
CA ILE A 43 3.58 18.27 12.56
C ILE A 43 2.25 18.95 12.87
N PHE A 44 1.14 18.22 12.60
CA PHE A 44 -0.20 18.58 13.03
C PHE A 44 -0.56 17.77 14.28
N GLN A 45 -0.96 18.45 15.36
CA GLN A 45 -1.48 17.81 16.58
C GLN A 45 -2.88 18.35 16.88
N SER A 46 -3.81 17.48 17.30
CA SER A 46 -5.03 17.91 17.99
C SER A 46 -4.71 18.17 19.47
N PRO A 47 -5.31 19.18 20.12
CA PRO A 47 -5.07 19.41 21.54
C PRO A 47 -5.62 18.25 22.39
N PRO A 48 -5.00 17.93 23.54
CA PRO A 48 -5.64 17.07 24.53
C PRO A 48 -6.86 17.81 25.11
N PHE A 49 -8.05 17.21 25.00
CA PHE A 49 -9.22 17.67 25.73
C PHE A 49 -9.03 17.37 27.23
N ASP A 50 -8.87 18.41 28.04
CA ASP A 50 -8.93 18.30 29.49
C ASP A 50 -10.40 18.23 29.92
N LEU A 51 -10.92 17.02 30.11
CA LEU A 51 -12.30 16.74 30.51
C LEU A 51 -12.63 17.18 31.95
N ALA A 52 -11.69 17.78 32.69
CA ALA A 52 -11.90 18.16 34.09
C ALA A 52 -12.70 19.47 34.30
N GLN A 53 -12.98 20.27 33.26
CA GLN A 53 -13.62 21.59 33.42
C GLN A 53 -15.10 21.70 33.03
N ILE A 54 -15.75 20.61 32.57
CA ILE A 54 -17.18 20.63 32.16
C ILE A 54 -18.04 19.81 33.14
N SER A 55 -18.04 20.17 34.42
CA SER A 55 -18.92 19.54 35.42
C SER A 55 -19.94 20.49 36.06
N ASN A 56 -20.06 21.75 35.60
CA ASN A 56 -20.93 22.75 36.25
C ASN A 56 -21.77 23.63 35.31
N LEU A 57 -22.35 23.07 34.25
CA LEU A 57 -23.40 23.77 33.49
C LEU A 57 -24.64 22.89 33.34
N ASN A 58 -25.77 23.38 33.85
CA ASN A 58 -27.10 22.81 33.67
C ASN A 58 -27.56 22.93 32.21
N PRO A 59 -28.41 22.02 31.71
CA PRO A 59 -28.81 21.98 30.32
C PRO A 59 -29.82 23.08 30.02
N VAL A 60 -29.46 24.01 29.13
CA VAL A 60 -30.40 24.87 28.42
C VAL A 60 -30.53 24.33 27.00
N GLN A 61 -31.77 24.14 26.55
CA GLN A 61 -32.11 23.76 25.18
C GLN A 61 -31.42 24.71 24.18
N LEU A 62 -30.66 24.13 23.24
CA LEU A 62 -30.11 24.84 22.09
C LEU A 62 -30.98 24.51 20.86
N ASP A 63 -31.48 25.58 20.24
CA ASP A 63 -32.25 25.59 19.00
C ASP A 63 -31.46 25.05 17.80
N ALA A 64 -32.18 24.51 16.82
CA ALA A 64 -31.65 23.85 15.62
C ALA A 64 -31.04 24.79 14.55
N ASP A 65 -30.94 26.09 14.82
CA ASP A 65 -30.53 27.11 13.85
C ASP A 65 -29.03 27.47 13.89
N LEU A 66 -28.18 26.65 14.51
CA LEU A 66 -26.75 26.93 14.73
C LEU A 66 -25.78 26.02 13.95
N VAL A 67 -26.16 25.57 12.74
CA VAL A 67 -25.39 24.56 11.96
C VAL A 67 -24.58 25.14 10.78
N ASP A 68 -24.65 26.45 10.47
CA ASP A 68 -24.03 26.98 9.23
C ASP A 68 -22.63 27.63 9.36
N SER A 69 -21.81 27.26 10.36
CA SER A 69 -20.41 27.73 10.43
C SER A 69 -19.41 26.59 10.61
N MET A 70 -18.76 26.17 9.53
CA MET A 70 -17.55 25.34 9.61
C MET A 70 -16.31 26.24 9.78
N THR A 71 -15.68 26.16 10.95
CA THR A 71 -14.39 26.82 11.24
C THR A 71 -13.28 25.76 11.21
N LEU A 72 -12.28 25.94 10.35
CA LEU A 72 -11.07 25.10 10.37
C LEU A 72 -9.95 25.78 11.18
N SER A 73 -9.38 25.04 12.12
CA SER A 73 -8.24 25.48 12.95
C SER A 73 -6.97 24.76 12.51
N PHE A 74 -5.92 25.52 12.16
CA PHE A 74 -4.60 24.96 11.83
C PHE A 74 -3.60 25.21 12.96
N TYR A 75 -2.83 24.19 13.33
CA TYR A 75 -1.68 24.29 14.24
C TYR A 75 -0.41 23.88 13.50
N MET A 76 0.65 24.68 13.62
CA MET A 76 1.93 24.44 12.94
C MET A 76 3.08 24.48 13.95
N GLN A 77 3.79 23.36 14.09
CA GLN A 77 4.99 23.25 14.93
C GLN A 77 6.21 22.95 14.06
N VAL A 78 7.28 23.75 14.20
CA VAL A 78 8.57 23.50 13.55
C VAL A 78 9.51 22.84 14.58
N LEU A 79 9.98 21.64 14.24
CA LEU A 79 10.63 20.75 15.21
C LEU A 79 12.05 21.13 15.65
N ASP A 80 12.76 22.00 14.93
CA ASP A 80 14.21 22.16 15.19
C ASP A 80 14.59 23.20 16.26
N GLU A 81 13.63 23.96 16.84
CA GLU A 81 13.96 24.97 17.87
C GLU A 81 12.92 25.12 19.00
N LYS A 82 11.93 24.23 19.15
CA LYS A 82 10.76 24.46 20.04
C LYS A 82 10.07 25.82 19.81
N LYS A 83 10.09 26.35 18.58
CA LYS A 83 9.29 27.53 18.22
C LYS A 83 7.88 27.08 17.80
N LEU A 84 6.88 27.40 18.63
CA LEU A 84 5.48 27.31 18.24
C LEU A 84 5.13 28.53 17.37
N PHE A 85 4.67 28.29 16.15
CA PHE A 85 3.91 29.29 15.41
C PHE A 85 2.45 29.23 15.89
N GLY A 86 1.77 30.38 15.94
CA GLY A 86 0.39 30.47 16.42
C GLY A 86 -0.61 29.67 15.57
N SER A 87 -1.89 29.71 15.93
CA SER A 87 -2.95 29.15 15.09
C SER A 87 -3.52 30.20 14.15
N ALA A 88 -3.95 29.76 12.97
CA ALA A 88 -4.77 30.57 12.06
C ALA A 88 -6.13 29.90 11.89
N LEU A 89 -7.20 30.70 11.98
CA LEU A 89 -8.58 30.29 11.79
C LEU A 89 -9.04 30.72 10.40
N ILE A 90 -9.57 29.79 9.62
CA ILE A 90 -10.24 30.09 8.35
C ILE A 90 -11.75 29.94 8.56
N ASP A 91 -12.47 31.04 8.41
CA ASP A 91 -13.93 31.06 8.34
C ASP A 91 -14.37 30.76 6.90
N LEU A 92 -14.91 29.57 6.68
CA LEU A 92 -15.35 29.10 5.37
C LEU A 92 -16.75 29.64 4.99
N SER A 93 -17.42 30.37 5.87
CA SER A 93 -18.71 31.01 5.57
C SER A 93 -18.56 32.24 4.66
N GLN A 94 -17.34 32.74 4.46
CA GLN A 94 -17.06 33.87 3.59
C GLN A 94 -16.62 33.42 2.20
N ASN A 95 -17.09 34.13 1.16
CA ASN A 95 -16.64 33.95 -0.22
C ASN A 95 -15.13 34.26 -0.34
N LEU A 96 -14.29 33.27 -0.13
CA LEU A 96 -12.85 33.39 -0.30
C LEU A 96 -12.50 33.50 -1.79
N PRO A 97 -11.59 34.41 -2.18
CA PRO A 97 -11.05 34.44 -3.54
C PRO A 97 -10.32 33.12 -3.85
N LEU A 98 -10.24 32.78 -5.14
CA LEU A 98 -9.61 31.53 -5.64
C LEU A 98 -8.18 31.34 -5.13
N LYS A 99 -7.49 32.44 -4.80
CA LYS A 99 -6.18 32.47 -4.15
C LYS A 99 -6.24 33.35 -2.91
N THR A 100 -5.85 32.80 -1.76
CA THR A 100 -5.81 33.50 -0.47
C THR A 100 -4.45 33.28 0.20
N TRP A 101 -3.92 34.33 0.81
CA TRP A 101 -2.75 34.26 1.67
C TRP A 101 -3.17 33.99 3.11
N LEU A 102 -2.62 32.94 3.71
CA LEU A 102 -2.76 32.63 5.12
C LEU A 102 -1.54 33.14 5.87
N THR A 103 -1.74 34.01 6.85
CA THR A 103 -0.66 34.56 7.67
C THR A 103 -0.70 33.95 9.06
N ILE A 104 0.36 33.26 9.45
CA ILE A 104 0.48 32.63 10.78
C ILE A 104 1.51 33.44 11.59
N PRO A 105 1.09 34.18 12.63
CA PRO A 105 2.01 34.91 13.49
C PRO A 105 2.78 33.95 14.42
N SER A 106 4.07 34.19 14.62
CA SER A 106 4.88 33.54 15.66
C SER A 106 5.04 34.46 16.88
N ASN A 107 5.38 33.86 18.03
CA ASN A 107 5.62 34.60 19.27
C ASN A 107 6.83 35.55 19.23
N ASN A 108 7.65 35.53 18.17
CA ASN A 108 8.91 36.28 18.05
C ASN A 108 8.92 37.30 16.89
N ASP A 109 7.78 37.89 16.53
CA ASP A 109 7.63 38.82 15.39
C ASP A 109 7.96 38.22 14.01
N GLU A 110 8.13 36.89 13.92
CA GLU A 110 8.28 36.17 12.66
C GLU A 110 6.89 35.92 12.04
N ILE A 111 6.77 36.13 10.74
CA ILE A 111 5.51 35.92 10.02
C ILE A 111 5.73 34.85 8.94
N LEU A 112 4.94 33.78 9.03
CA LEU A 112 4.81 32.79 7.96
C LEU A 112 3.61 33.15 7.09
N SER A 113 3.81 33.28 5.78
CA SER A 113 2.73 33.50 4.82
C SER A 113 2.65 32.35 3.83
N VAL A 114 1.46 31.74 3.68
CA VAL A 114 1.20 30.60 2.79
C VAL A 114 0.13 30.99 1.77
N GLU A 115 0.43 30.88 0.48
CA GLU A 115 -0.56 31.09 -0.58
C GLU A 115 -1.28 29.78 -0.90
N ILE A 116 -2.60 29.79 -0.73
CA ILE A 116 -3.46 28.62 -0.95
C ILE A 116 -4.43 28.94 -2.10
N GLU A 117 -4.55 28.02 -3.04
CA GLU A 117 -5.54 28.05 -4.13
C GLU A 117 -6.61 26.99 -3.93
N ILE A 118 -7.88 27.39 -4.08
CA ILE A 118 -9.06 26.53 -3.93
C ILE A 118 -9.51 26.11 -5.33
N ILE A 119 -9.48 24.81 -5.63
CA ILE A 119 -9.90 24.27 -6.93
C ILE A 119 -11.36 23.80 -6.83
N LYS A 120 -12.24 24.35 -7.67
CA LYS A 120 -13.64 23.92 -7.82
C LYS A 120 -13.79 22.99 -9.04
N GLU A 121 -14.67 21.99 -8.92
CA GLU A 121 -14.87 20.88 -9.88
C GLU A 121 -15.22 21.30 -11.33
N GLU A 122 -15.87 22.44 -11.52
CA GLU A 122 -16.52 22.82 -12.80
C GLU A 122 -15.57 23.26 -13.93
N ASN A 123 -14.26 23.37 -13.68
CA ASN A 123 -13.28 23.94 -14.63
C ASN A 123 -12.48 22.90 -15.46
N ILE A 124 -12.83 21.62 -15.41
CA ILE A 124 -12.01 20.53 -15.97
C ILE A 124 -12.41 20.15 -17.42
N GLU A 125 -13.62 20.48 -17.86
CA GLU A 125 -14.20 19.89 -19.09
C GLU A 125 -13.82 20.58 -20.43
N ASN A 126 -13.27 21.80 -20.44
CA ASN A 126 -13.15 22.62 -21.67
C ASN A 126 -11.86 22.45 -22.50
N SER A 127 -10.97 21.51 -22.19
CA SER A 127 -9.60 21.45 -22.77
C SER A 127 -9.38 20.40 -23.88
N PHE A 128 -10.42 19.72 -24.38
CA PHE A 128 -10.27 18.39 -25.00
C PHE A 128 -10.29 18.26 -26.54
N GLU A 129 -10.55 19.30 -27.32
CA GLU A 129 -10.91 19.11 -28.75
C GLU A 129 -9.76 19.05 -29.80
N ILE A 130 -8.48 19.12 -29.43
CA ILE A 130 -7.42 19.45 -30.44
C ILE A 130 -6.47 18.31 -30.85
N ILE A 131 -6.51 17.10 -30.29
CA ILE A 131 -5.41 16.13 -30.51
C ILE A 131 -5.92 14.78 -31.02
N GLN A 132 -6.20 14.69 -32.33
CA GLN A 132 -6.31 13.43 -33.06
C GLN A 132 -5.76 13.58 -34.48
N GLU A 133 -4.46 13.39 -34.69
CA GLU A 133 -3.89 13.09 -36.01
C GLU A 133 -2.42 12.65 -35.87
N SER A 134 -2.14 11.33 -35.89
CA SER A 134 -1.00 10.67 -36.56
C SER A 134 -0.57 9.34 -35.89
N LEU A 135 -0.94 8.17 -36.44
CA LEU A 135 -0.23 6.88 -36.25
C LEU A 135 -0.37 6.01 -37.52
N SER A 136 0.62 5.15 -37.77
CA SER A 136 0.87 4.43 -39.04
C SER A 136 0.19 3.06 -39.18
N GLU A 137 -0.08 2.66 -40.44
CA GLU A 137 -1.07 1.65 -40.88
C GLU A 137 -0.84 0.17 -40.51
N SER A 138 0.35 -0.27 -40.08
CA SER A 138 0.61 -1.71 -39.88
C SER A 138 0.32 -2.24 -38.46
N GLU A 139 0.32 -1.37 -37.45
CA GLU A 139 -0.17 -1.72 -36.10
C GLU A 139 -1.67 -1.49 -35.94
N VAL A 140 -2.31 -0.88 -36.95
CA VAL A 140 -3.73 -0.50 -36.92
C VAL A 140 -4.62 -1.73 -37.00
N ASN A 141 -4.33 -2.73 -37.83
CA ASN A 141 -5.31 -3.80 -38.10
C ASN A 141 -5.62 -4.71 -36.89
N ASP A 142 -4.62 -5.11 -36.09
CA ASP A 142 -4.85 -5.95 -34.89
C ASP A 142 -5.39 -5.13 -33.71
N LYS A 143 -4.95 -3.86 -33.58
CA LYS A 143 -5.47 -2.94 -32.58
C LYS A 143 -6.91 -2.51 -32.89
N GLU A 144 -7.26 -2.32 -34.16
CA GLU A 144 -8.59 -1.91 -34.64
C GLU A 144 -9.60 -3.04 -34.47
N SER A 145 -9.21 -4.30 -34.74
CA SER A 145 -10.04 -5.48 -34.46
C SER A 145 -10.35 -5.61 -32.96
N ASN A 146 -9.36 -5.39 -32.09
CA ASN A 146 -9.56 -5.42 -30.64
C ASN A 146 -10.35 -4.20 -30.13
N LEU A 147 -10.14 -3.02 -30.71
CA LEU A 147 -10.87 -1.79 -30.37
C LEU A 147 -12.35 -1.91 -30.76
N GLN A 148 -12.65 -2.46 -31.94
CA GLN A 148 -14.01 -2.71 -32.39
C GLN A 148 -14.73 -3.71 -31.47
N LYS A 149 -14.06 -4.79 -31.04
CA LYS A 149 -14.63 -5.75 -30.07
C LYS A 149 -14.92 -5.10 -28.71
N ASN A 150 -13.99 -4.31 -28.19
CA ASN A 150 -14.18 -3.60 -26.92
C ASN A 150 -15.32 -2.57 -27.01
N ASN A 151 -15.48 -1.88 -28.14
CA ASN A 151 -16.57 -0.93 -28.36
C ASN A 151 -17.94 -1.62 -28.38
N VAL A 152 -18.03 -2.83 -28.97
CA VAL A 152 -19.27 -3.63 -28.95
C VAL A 152 -19.60 -4.12 -27.54
N GLU A 153 -18.60 -4.59 -26.78
CA GLU A 153 -18.79 -5.03 -25.39
C GLU A 153 -19.31 -3.87 -24.51
N ASN A 154 -18.67 -2.70 -24.57
CA ASN A 154 -19.07 -1.52 -23.82
C ASN A 154 -20.50 -1.06 -24.16
N ARG A 155 -20.86 -1.08 -25.44
CA ARG A 155 -22.22 -0.73 -25.88
C ARG A 155 -23.26 -1.71 -25.35
N ASN A 156 -22.96 -3.01 -25.39
CA ASN A 156 -23.85 -4.04 -24.86
C ASN A 156 -24.01 -3.94 -23.34
N GLU A 157 -22.94 -3.61 -22.60
CA GLU A 157 -23.02 -3.37 -21.15
C GLU A 157 -23.91 -2.15 -20.82
N GLN A 158 -23.76 -1.05 -21.56
CA GLN A 158 -24.62 0.13 -21.39
C GLN A 158 -26.10 -0.20 -21.65
N GLU A 159 -26.40 -0.88 -22.75
CA GLU A 159 -27.78 -1.32 -23.07
C GLU A 159 -28.34 -2.25 -21.98
N MET A 160 -27.51 -3.16 -21.44
CA MET A 160 -27.89 -4.06 -20.34
C MET A 160 -28.26 -3.28 -19.06
N TYR A 161 -27.47 -2.27 -18.68
CA TYR A 161 -27.75 -1.45 -17.50
C TYR A 161 -29.04 -0.62 -17.63
N GLU A 162 -29.29 -0.05 -18.80
CA GLU A 162 -30.55 0.67 -19.07
C GLU A 162 -31.76 -0.26 -18.95
N LEU A 163 -31.68 -1.47 -19.49
CA LEU A 163 -32.76 -2.46 -19.41
C LEU A 163 -32.98 -2.99 -17.98
N LEU A 164 -31.92 -3.21 -17.20
CA LEU A 164 -32.04 -3.56 -15.78
C LEU A 164 -32.78 -2.47 -15.00
N ARG A 165 -32.43 -1.20 -15.24
CA ARG A 165 -33.08 -0.04 -14.60
C ARG A 165 -34.54 0.09 -15.00
N LEU A 166 -34.87 -0.04 -16.29
CA LEU A 166 -36.25 0.06 -16.79
C LEU A 166 -37.16 -1.06 -16.26
N ASN A 167 -36.59 -2.20 -15.88
CA ASN A 167 -37.35 -3.35 -15.38
C ASN A 167 -37.32 -3.54 -13.86
N GLU A 168 -36.64 -2.64 -13.14
CA GLU A 168 -36.46 -2.69 -11.68
C GLU A 168 -35.83 -4.02 -11.22
N ILE A 169 -34.78 -4.46 -11.92
CA ILE A 169 -34.03 -5.69 -11.60
C ILE A 169 -32.69 -5.31 -10.98
N ASP A 170 -32.54 -5.60 -9.69
CA ASP A 170 -31.31 -5.33 -8.94
C ASP A 170 -30.25 -6.43 -9.10
N ASP A 171 -30.65 -7.64 -9.53
CA ASP A 171 -29.78 -8.81 -9.69
C ASP A 171 -30.10 -9.58 -10.97
N VAL A 172 -29.15 -9.62 -11.90
CA VAL A 172 -29.29 -10.29 -13.21
C VAL A 172 -29.52 -11.80 -13.06
N ASN A 173 -29.14 -12.42 -11.93
CA ASN A 173 -29.37 -13.84 -11.70
C ASN A 173 -30.86 -14.17 -11.48
N LYS A 174 -31.68 -13.17 -11.15
CA LYS A 174 -33.14 -13.30 -11.01
C LYS A 174 -33.89 -13.10 -12.32
N LEU A 175 -33.18 -12.85 -13.42
CA LEU A 175 -33.80 -12.53 -14.72
C LEU A 175 -34.72 -13.65 -15.22
N THR A 176 -34.31 -14.92 -15.07
CA THR A 176 -35.12 -16.08 -15.48
C THR A 176 -36.43 -16.17 -14.69
N GLU A 177 -36.39 -15.93 -13.37
CA GLU A 177 -37.58 -15.89 -12.52
C GLU A 177 -38.52 -14.76 -12.95
N LYS A 178 -37.97 -13.57 -13.21
CA LYS A 178 -38.76 -12.41 -13.66
C LYS A 178 -39.40 -12.62 -15.03
N ILE A 179 -38.72 -13.31 -15.94
CA ILE A 179 -39.27 -13.68 -17.25
C ILE A 179 -40.49 -14.60 -17.09
N GLU A 180 -40.40 -15.61 -16.22
CA GLU A 180 -41.53 -16.52 -15.97
C GLU A 180 -42.70 -15.82 -15.27
N GLU A 181 -42.43 -14.92 -14.32
CA GLU A 181 -43.46 -14.07 -13.68
C GLU A 181 -44.25 -13.25 -14.72
N VAL A 182 -43.55 -12.60 -15.66
CA VAL A 182 -44.21 -11.79 -16.70
C VAL A 182 -44.99 -12.67 -17.70
N LYS A 183 -44.56 -13.90 -17.97
CA LYS A 183 -45.32 -14.85 -18.79
C LYS A 183 -46.64 -15.26 -18.10
N ASP A 184 -46.60 -15.49 -16.80
CA ASP A 184 -47.79 -15.80 -16.00
C ASP A 184 -48.79 -14.62 -16.00
N ASP A 185 -48.28 -13.38 -15.89
CA ASP A 185 -49.07 -12.15 -16.00
C ASP A 185 -49.77 -12.05 -17.37
N ILE A 186 -49.04 -12.30 -18.47
CA ILE A 186 -49.62 -12.30 -19.82
C ILE A 186 -50.76 -13.32 -19.92
N ALA A 187 -50.56 -14.55 -19.42
CA ALA A 187 -51.59 -15.58 -19.42
C ALA A 187 -52.80 -15.21 -18.55
N PHE A 188 -52.59 -14.48 -17.45
CA PHE A 188 -53.64 -13.94 -16.61
C PHE A 188 -54.46 -12.86 -17.35
N TYR A 189 -53.81 -11.84 -17.90
CA TYR A 189 -54.48 -10.73 -18.61
C TYR A 189 -55.25 -11.23 -19.83
N HIS A 190 -54.68 -12.20 -20.56
CA HIS A 190 -55.34 -12.86 -21.68
C HIS A 190 -56.68 -13.52 -21.27
N ARG A 191 -56.67 -14.30 -20.17
CA ARG A 191 -57.90 -14.96 -19.65
C ARG A 191 -58.95 -13.95 -19.18
N LYS A 192 -58.53 -12.78 -18.69
CA LYS A 192 -59.41 -11.70 -18.25
C LYS A 192 -59.86 -10.78 -19.37
N LYS A 193 -59.34 -10.95 -20.59
CA LYS A 193 -59.58 -10.08 -21.77
C LYS A 193 -59.17 -8.62 -21.53
N LEU A 194 -58.09 -8.40 -20.78
CA LEU A 194 -57.50 -7.08 -20.52
C LEU A 194 -56.41 -6.80 -21.56
N ILE A 195 -56.80 -6.22 -22.70
CA ILE A 195 -55.93 -6.10 -23.89
C ILE A 195 -54.74 -5.17 -23.65
N GLU A 196 -54.96 -4.00 -23.04
CA GLU A 196 -53.91 -3.01 -22.82
C GLU A 196 -52.83 -3.52 -21.85
N ASP A 197 -53.24 -4.16 -20.76
CA ASP A 197 -52.33 -4.78 -19.78
C ASP A 197 -51.55 -5.96 -20.40
N GLU A 198 -52.22 -6.77 -21.23
CA GLU A 198 -51.57 -7.86 -21.98
C GLU A 198 -50.48 -7.32 -22.92
N GLU A 199 -50.74 -6.20 -23.62
CA GLU A 199 -49.78 -5.57 -24.51
C GLU A 199 -48.59 -4.95 -23.76
N ALA A 200 -48.84 -4.29 -22.63
CA ALA A 200 -47.80 -3.76 -21.75
C ALA A 200 -46.89 -4.88 -21.21
N ALA A 201 -47.47 -5.98 -20.74
CA ALA A 201 -46.72 -7.14 -20.26
C ALA A 201 -45.90 -7.80 -21.37
N LYS A 202 -46.43 -7.90 -22.60
CA LYS A 202 -45.67 -8.38 -23.77
C LYS A 202 -44.48 -7.50 -24.11
N ASN A 203 -44.61 -6.17 -24.02
CA ASN A 203 -43.49 -5.26 -24.25
C ASN A 203 -42.42 -5.40 -23.17
N ARG A 204 -42.83 -5.57 -21.90
CA ARG A 204 -41.92 -5.88 -20.79
C ARG A 204 -41.17 -7.20 -21.04
N LEU A 205 -41.87 -8.26 -21.47
CA LEU A 205 -41.26 -9.54 -21.78
C LEU A 205 -40.18 -9.43 -22.86
N ARG A 206 -40.43 -8.69 -23.95
CA ARG A 206 -39.41 -8.45 -25.00
C ARG A 206 -38.16 -7.75 -24.46
N GLY A 207 -38.34 -6.80 -23.54
CA GLY A 207 -37.22 -6.12 -22.86
C GLY A 207 -36.39 -7.08 -22.01
N LEU A 208 -37.04 -7.98 -21.27
CA LEU A 208 -36.38 -9.00 -20.45
C LEU A 208 -35.66 -10.06 -21.30
N GLU A 209 -36.26 -10.49 -22.42
CA GLU A 209 -35.64 -11.43 -23.36
C GLU A 209 -34.39 -10.82 -24.04
N ARG A 210 -34.46 -9.53 -24.42
CA ARG A 210 -33.29 -8.80 -24.93
C ARG A 210 -32.19 -8.70 -23.88
N LEU A 211 -32.56 -8.42 -22.63
CA LEU A 211 -31.63 -8.37 -21.51
C LEU A 211 -30.94 -9.73 -21.27
N GLU A 212 -31.68 -10.84 -21.40
CA GLU A 212 -31.13 -12.20 -21.28
C GLU A 212 -30.13 -12.51 -22.40
N GLN A 213 -30.46 -12.08 -23.62
CA GLN A 213 -29.58 -12.21 -24.78
C GLN A 213 -28.28 -11.42 -24.59
N LEU A 214 -28.36 -10.14 -24.17
CA LEU A 214 -27.19 -9.30 -23.90
C LEU A 214 -26.31 -9.91 -22.81
N HIS A 215 -26.90 -10.43 -21.74
CA HIS A 215 -26.15 -11.10 -20.68
C HIS A 215 -25.36 -12.31 -21.21
N LYS A 216 -25.97 -13.11 -22.10
CA LYS A 216 -25.29 -14.24 -22.77
C LYS A 216 -24.13 -13.75 -23.66
N GLU A 217 -24.35 -12.71 -24.47
CA GLU A 217 -23.35 -12.12 -25.36
C GLU A 217 -22.14 -11.59 -24.57
N ILE A 218 -22.37 -10.81 -23.51
CA ILE A 218 -21.32 -10.28 -22.62
C ILE A 218 -20.57 -11.43 -21.96
N LYS A 219 -21.27 -12.46 -21.46
CA LYS A 219 -20.64 -13.62 -20.81
C LYS A 219 -19.75 -14.40 -21.78
N THR A 220 -20.16 -14.56 -23.04
CA THR A 220 -19.33 -15.18 -24.08
C THR A 220 -18.12 -14.31 -24.44
N ALA A 221 -18.31 -13.00 -24.63
CA ALA A 221 -17.23 -12.08 -24.96
C ALA A 221 -16.15 -12.04 -23.86
N LYS A 222 -16.56 -11.99 -22.58
CA LYS A 222 -15.66 -12.05 -21.43
C LYS A 222 -14.86 -13.35 -21.39
N LYS A 223 -15.50 -14.49 -21.65
CA LYS A 223 -14.83 -15.79 -21.70
C LYS A 223 -13.79 -15.87 -22.83
N ASP A 224 -14.10 -15.31 -24.00
CA ASP A 224 -13.17 -15.26 -25.13
C ASP A 224 -11.99 -14.30 -24.85
N ASN A 225 -12.26 -13.16 -24.22
CA ASN A 225 -11.23 -12.20 -23.79
C ASN A 225 -10.32 -12.78 -22.71
N GLU A 226 -10.85 -13.50 -21.73
CA GLU A 226 -10.07 -14.22 -20.72
C GLU A 226 -9.17 -15.28 -21.36
N LYS A 227 -9.71 -16.06 -22.30
CA LYS A 227 -8.93 -17.08 -23.04
C LYS A 227 -7.80 -16.45 -23.86
N ASN A 228 -8.06 -15.34 -24.53
CA ASN A 228 -7.04 -14.63 -25.31
C ASN A 228 -5.96 -13.98 -24.42
N ARG A 229 -6.36 -13.40 -23.28
CA ARG A 229 -5.40 -12.86 -22.30
C ARG A 229 -4.53 -13.96 -21.69
N HIS A 230 -5.12 -15.11 -21.39
CA HIS A 230 -4.37 -16.24 -20.88
C HIS A 230 -3.34 -16.71 -21.91
N ASN A 231 -3.75 -16.94 -23.17
CA ASN A 231 -2.83 -17.35 -24.24
C ASN A 231 -1.69 -16.34 -24.48
N ALA A 232 -1.98 -15.03 -24.42
CA ALA A 232 -0.98 -13.99 -24.60
C ALA A 232 0.02 -13.93 -23.41
N SER A 233 -0.46 -14.12 -22.17
CA SER A 233 0.43 -14.16 -21.01
C SER A 233 1.31 -15.42 -21.01
N THR A 234 0.75 -16.56 -21.43
CA THR A 234 1.50 -17.83 -21.55
C THR A 234 2.63 -17.70 -22.58
N LEU A 235 2.37 -17.09 -23.74
CA LEU A 235 3.42 -16.90 -24.76
C LEU A 235 4.53 -15.96 -24.30
N GLU A 236 4.21 -14.90 -23.57
CA GLU A 236 5.23 -14.01 -22.99
C GLU A 236 6.07 -14.73 -21.93
N GLU A 237 5.46 -15.57 -21.09
CA GLU A 237 6.16 -16.40 -20.11
C GLU A 237 7.08 -17.42 -20.76
N GLU A 238 6.58 -18.16 -21.77
CA GLU A 238 7.39 -19.12 -22.53
C GLU A 238 8.61 -18.45 -23.19
N ASN A 239 8.45 -17.22 -23.71
CA ASN A 239 9.56 -16.47 -24.29
C ASN A 239 10.59 -16.04 -23.22
N LEU A 240 10.14 -15.58 -22.05
CA LEU A 240 11.05 -15.20 -20.95
C LEU A 240 11.77 -16.41 -20.37
N GLU A 241 11.08 -17.54 -20.20
CA GLU A 241 11.69 -18.80 -19.76
C GLU A 241 12.73 -19.28 -20.77
N TYR A 242 12.41 -19.25 -22.07
CA TYR A 242 13.36 -19.58 -23.12
C TYR A 242 14.60 -18.66 -23.11
N GLU A 243 14.40 -17.34 -22.98
CA GLU A 243 15.50 -16.37 -22.89
C GLU A 243 16.38 -16.63 -21.66
N LEU A 244 15.76 -16.93 -20.51
CA LEU A 244 16.47 -17.29 -19.29
C LEU A 244 17.28 -18.57 -19.49
N GLU A 245 16.70 -19.63 -20.03
CA GLU A 245 17.39 -20.90 -20.29
C GLU A 245 18.59 -20.74 -21.23
N GLN A 246 18.42 -19.99 -22.33
CA GLN A 246 19.52 -19.70 -23.26
C GLN A 246 20.65 -18.93 -22.56
N GLY A 247 20.31 -17.94 -21.74
CA GLY A 247 21.29 -17.17 -20.99
C GLY A 247 22.01 -17.96 -19.90
N LEU A 248 21.29 -18.76 -19.12
CA LEU A 248 21.88 -19.67 -18.13
C LEU A 248 22.85 -20.66 -18.80
N SER A 249 22.46 -21.20 -19.97
CA SER A 249 23.33 -22.08 -20.77
C SER A 249 24.60 -21.38 -21.25
N LYS A 250 24.48 -20.14 -21.75
CA LYS A 250 25.61 -19.31 -22.23
C LYS A 250 26.71 -19.15 -21.16
N TYR A 251 26.34 -19.03 -19.89
CA TYR A 251 27.28 -18.85 -18.78
C TYR A 251 27.49 -20.10 -17.92
N HIS A 252 26.98 -21.25 -18.36
CA HIS A 252 27.09 -22.52 -17.62
C HIS A 252 26.55 -22.46 -16.18
N ILE A 253 25.46 -21.72 -15.98
CA ILE A 253 24.78 -21.63 -14.69
C ILE A 253 23.75 -22.75 -14.60
N GLU A 254 23.99 -23.73 -13.73
CA GLU A 254 23.09 -24.88 -13.56
C GLU A 254 21.76 -24.51 -12.86
N ASN A 255 21.77 -23.50 -12.00
CA ASN A 255 20.62 -23.08 -11.21
C ASN A 255 20.52 -21.54 -11.20
N PRO A 256 19.38 -20.94 -11.58
CA PRO A 256 19.16 -19.49 -11.54
C PRO A 256 19.48 -18.85 -10.18
N GLU A 257 19.35 -19.58 -9.06
CA GLU A 257 19.69 -19.07 -7.71
C GLU A 257 21.18 -18.67 -7.59
N LYS A 258 22.06 -19.20 -8.43
CA LYS A 258 23.50 -18.84 -8.46
C LYS A 258 23.79 -17.55 -9.24
N LEU A 259 22.78 -16.93 -9.88
CA LEU A 259 22.97 -15.68 -10.64
C LEU A 259 23.54 -14.55 -9.77
N GLU A 260 23.06 -14.38 -8.54
CA GLU A 260 23.54 -13.30 -7.66
C GLU A 260 24.97 -13.52 -7.18
N GLU A 261 25.37 -14.76 -6.89
CA GLU A 261 26.76 -15.12 -6.59
C GLU A 261 27.67 -14.76 -7.76
N MET A 262 27.29 -15.17 -8.98
CA MET A 262 28.11 -14.94 -10.16
C MET A 262 28.19 -13.45 -10.55
N ILE A 263 27.11 -12.69 -10.35
CA ILE A 263 27.12 -11.22 -10.49
C ILE A 263 28.14 -10.57 -9.56
N ASN A 264 28.20 -11.03 -8.30
CA ASN A 264 29.15 -10.50 -7.32
C ASN A 264 30.60 -10.86 -7.67
N ASP A 265 30.84 -12.11 -8.08
CA ASP A 265 32.17 -12.55 -8.55
C ASP A 265 32.65 -11.73 -9.76
N THR A 266 31.77 -11.46 -10.72
CA THR A 266 32.08 -10.59 -11.87
C THR A 266 32.40 -9.15 -11.42
N LYS A 267 31.66 -8.60 -10.45
CA LYS A 267 31.97 -7.26 -9.88
C LYS A 267 33.35 -7.22 -9.23
N ASP A 268 33.73 -8.27 -8.51
CA ASP A 268 35.05 -8.39 -7.89
C ASP A 268 36.16 -8.52 -8.95
N ASN A 269 35.93 -9.27 -10.04
CA ASN A 269 36.85 -9.38 -11.16
C ASN A 269 37.07 -8.03 -11.88
N ILE A 270 36.02 -7.24 -12.10
CA ILE A 270 36.12 -5.89 -12.66
C ILE A 270 37.01 -5.02 -11.74
N SER A 271 36.72 -4.99 -10.44
CA SER A 271 37.50 -4.25 -9.43
C SER A 271 38.98 -4.65 -9.44
N PHE A 272 39.26 -5.95 -9.57
CA PHE A 272 40.61 -6.50 -9.66
C PHE A 272 41.34 -6.08 -10.95
N CYS A 273 40.69 -6.17 -12.11
CA CYS A 273 41.26 -5.76 -13.39
C CYS A 273 41.58 -4.25 -13.41
N LEU A 274 40.69 -3.41 -12.87
CA LEU A 274 40.90 -1.97 -12.75
C LEU A 274 42.11 -1.65 -11.86
N LYS A 275 42.26 -2.31 -10.71
CA LYS A 275 43.43 -2.14 -9.82
C LYS A 275 44.76 -2.48 -10.52
N ARG A 276 44.73 -3.42 -11.47
CA ARG A 276 45.90 -3.83 -12.27
C ARG A 276 46.06 -3.07 -13.59
N LYS A 277 45.22 -2.06 -13.86
CA LYS A 277 45.20 -1.27 -15.11
C LYS A 277 44.97 -2.14 -16.36
N ARG A 278 44.22 -3.23 -16.24
CA ARG A 278 43.83 -4.13 -17.34
C ARG A 278 42.47 -3.70 -17.90
N LEU A 279 42.45 -2.59 -18.63
CA LEU A 279 41.21 -1.92 -19.05
C LEU A 279 40.36 -2.76 -20.02
N GLU A 280 40.99 -3.45 -20.98
CA GLU A 280 40.25 -4.31 -21.93
C GLU A 280 39.62 -5.54 -21.24
N GLU A 281 40.31 -6.14 -20.27
CA GLU A 281 39.75 -7.24 -19.48
C GLU A 281 38.57 -6.75 -18.64
N ALA A 282 38.70 -5.58 -17.99
CA ALA A 282 37.59 -4.97 -17.23
C ALA A 282 36.37 -4.70 -18.11
N LYS A 283 36.57 -4.18 -19.32
CA LYS A 283 35.49 -3.92 -20.28
C LYS A 283 34.78 -5.20 -20.73
N ASN A 284 35.50 -6.30 -20.88
CA ASN A 284 34.88 -7.59 -21.20
C ASN A 284 34.03 -8.11 -20.04
N GLU A 285 34.53 -8.01 -18.81
CA GLU A 285 33.78 -8.37 -17.60
C GLU A 285 32.54 -7.47 -17.40
N GLU A 286 32.60 -6.19 -17.75
CA GLU A 286 31.45 -5.28 -17.73
C GLU A 286 30.32 -5.74 -18.67
N ASN A 287 30.66 -6.25 -19.86
CA ASN A 287 29.66 -6.81 -20.78
C ASN A 287 29.03 -8.09 -20.22
N ILE A 288 29.84 -8.95 -19.57
CA ILE A 288 29.34 -10.15 -18.90
C ILE A 288 28.39 -9.75 -17.76
N LEU A 289 28.77 -8.76 -16.96
CA LEU A 289 27.95 -8.25 -15.87
C LEU A 289 26.58 -7.76 -16.36
N ALA A 290 26.55 -6.97 -17.44
CA ALA A 290 25.31 -6.47 -18.01
C ALA A 290 24.37 -7.60 -18.46
N ASP A 291 24.90 -8.64 -19.10
CA ASP A 291 24.13 -9.81 -19.52
C ASP A 291 23.60 -10.60 -18.31
N LEU A 292 24.40 -10.77 -17.25
CA LEU A 292 23.98 -11.44 -16.01
C LEU A 292 22.91 -10.65 -15.24
N GLU A 293 23.04 -9.32 -15.17
CA GLU A 293 22.04 -8.46 -14.55
C GLU A 293 20.71 -8.48 -15.33
N ASN A 294 20.76 -8.56 -16.66
CA ASN A 294 19.56 -8.78 -17.49
C ASN A 294 18.90 -10.14 -17.19
N LEU A 295 19.68 -11.22 -17.11
CA LEU A 295 19.16 -12.55 -16.76
C LEU A 295 18.55 -12.59 -15.36
N ASN A 296 19.17 -11.93 -14.39
CA ASN A 296 18.60 -11.82 -13.04
C ASN A 296 17.29 -11.04 -13.04
N SER A 297 17.16 -10.00 -13.88
CA SER A 297 15.90 -9.27 -14.07
C SER A 297 14.80 -10.17 -14.66
N ILE A 298 15.13 -10.98 -15.68
CA ILE A 298 14.19 -11.95 -16.27
C ILE A 298 13.77 -12.99 -15.23
N TYR A 299 14.72 -13.57 -14.51
CA TYR A 299 14.45 -14.52 -13.43
C TYR A 299 13.52 -13.94 -12.36
N LYS A 300 13.78 -12.71 -11.91
CA LYS A 300 12.92 -12.01 -10.94
C LYS A 300 11.51 -11.76 -11.49
N LYS A 301 11.35 -11.44 -12.79
CA LYS A 301 10.03 -11.29 -13.43
C LYS A 301 9.24 -12.60 -13.45
N ILE A 302 9.90 -13.70 -13.81
CA ILE A 302 9.28 -15.04 -13.83
C ILE A 302 8.88 -15.44 -12.39
N ALA A 303 9.78 -15.26 -11.42
CA ALA A 303 9.52 -15.54 -10.01
C ALA A 303 8.38 -14.68 -9.44
N LEU A 304 8.29 -13.40 -9.82
CA LEU A 304 7.19 -12.53 -9.40
C LEU A 304 5.84 -12.97 -10.00
N LYS A 305 5.83 -13.40 -11.27
CA LYS A 305 4.62 -13.92 -11.92
C LYS A 305 4.15 -15.24 -11.31
N SER A 306 5.06 -16.16 -10.99
CA SER A 306 4.71 -17.39 -10.28
C SER A 306 4.18 -17.10 -8.87
N MET A 307 4.72 -16.09 -8.18
CA MET A 307 4.20 -15.62 -6.89
C MET A 307 2.76 -15.10 -6.94
N ILE A 308 2.34 -14.48 -8.05
CA ILE A 308 1.00 -13.90 -8.24
C ILE A 308 -0.11 -14.99 -8.30
N ILE A 309 0.27 -16.25 -8.53
CA ILE A 309 -0.62 -17.41 -8.65
C ILE A 309 -0.70 -18.21 -7.33
N LEU A 310 0.17 -17.92 -6.36
CA LEU A 310 0.22 -18.66 -5.10
C LEU A 310 -1.07 -18.51 -4.29
N ASP A 311 -1.43 -19.58 -3.58
CA ASP A 311 -2.47 -19.54 -2.55
C ASP A 311 -2.07 -18.48 -1.50
N PRO A 312 -2.99 -17.63 -1.00
CA PRO A 312 -2.73 -16.74 0.14
C PRO A 312 -1.95 -17.39 1.28
N LYS A 313 -2.17 -18.69 1.55
CA LYS A 313 -1.43 -19.45 2.56
C LYS A 313 0.06 -19.63 2.20
N GLU A 314 0.37 -19.85 0.92
CA GLU A 314 1.76 -19.97 0.45
C GLU A 314 2.48 -18.63 0.49
N VAL A 315 1.80 -17.52 0.15
CA VAL A 315 2.34 -16.17 0.29
C VAL A 315 2.69 -15.87 1.75
N GLU A 316 1.81 -16.26 2.68
CA GLU A 316 2.07 -16.10 4.11
C GLU A 316 3.26 -16.96 4.57
N ASN A 317 3.36 -18.21 4.11
CA ASN A 317 4.52 -19.05 4.39
C ASN A 317 5.82 -18.40 3.89
N ILE A 318 5.84 -17.82 2.69
CA ILE A 318 7.02 -17.14 2.15
C ILE A 318 7.43 -15.95 3.02
N LYS A 319 6.47 -15.11 3.44
CA LYS A 319 6.75 -14.00 4.36
C LYS A 319 7.38 -14.48 5.66
N GLN A 320 6.91 -15.61 6.18
CA GLN A 320 7.46 -16.21 7.39
C GLN A 320 8.84 -16.82 7.19
N LEU A 321 9.12 -17.42 6.02
CA LEU A 321 10.44 -17.93 5.68
C LEU A 321 11.46 -16.78 5.58
N ASP A 322 11.13 -15.68 4.91
CA ASP A 322 11.98 -14.47 4.84
C ASP A 322 12.26 -13.89 6.24
N PHE A 323 11.22 -13.86 7.10
CA PHE A 323 11.39 -13.45 8.49
C PHE A 323 12.35 -14.37 9.27
N LEU A 324 12.20 -15.70 9.13
CA LEU A 324 13.08 -16.69 9.76
C LEU A 324 14.52 -16.60 9.26
N GLU A 325 14.74 -16.39 7.96
CA GLU A 325 16.07 -16.21 7.40
C GLU A 325 16.76 -14.98 7.97
N GLY A 326 16.01 -13.87 8.10
CA GLY A 326 16.48 -12.67 8.79
C GLY A 326 16.90 -12.97 10.23
N MET A 327 16.07 -13.68 10.99
CA MET A 327 16.39 -14.08 12.37
C MET A 327 17.63 -14.99 12.47
N LEU A 328 17.77 -15.97 11.57
CA LEU A 328 18.93 -16.88 11.55
C LEU A 328 20.23 -16.14 11.27
N SER A 329 20.21 -15.19 10.33
CA SER A 329 21.32 -14.28 10.08
C SER A 329 21.66 -13.47 11.34
N ASP A 330 20.62 -12.95 12.02
CA ASP A 330 20.78 -12.17 13.25
C ASP A 330 21.41 -13.01 14.38
N ILE A 331 20.97 -14.26 14.57
CA ILE A 331 21.50 -15.20 15.58
C ILE A 331 23.00 -15.44 15.40
N SER A 332 23.45 -15.62 14.16
CA SER A 332 24.86 -15.91 13.86
C SER A 332 25.80 -14.78 14.27
N SER A 333 25.29 -13.56 14.28
CA SER A 333 26.06 -12.35 14.59
C SER A 333 25.90 -11.87 16.04
N TYR A 334 25.02 -12.48 16.85
CA TYR A 334 24.92 -12.16 18.27
C TYR A 334 25.98 -12.89 19.10
N PRO A 335 26.59 -12.21 20.10
CA PRO A 335 27.39 -12.89 21.12
C PRO A 335 26.51 -13.85 21.93
N ARG A 336 27.12 -14.74 22.72
CA ARG A 336 26.38 -15.62 23.66
C ARG A 336 25.77 -14.79 24.80
N CYS A 337 24.59 -14.22 24.54
CA CYS A 337 23.85 -13.37 25.47
C CYS A 337 22.36 -13.71 25.44
N THR A 338 21.60 -13.11 26.35
CA THR A 338 20.14 -13.29 26.51
C THR A 338 19.37 -13.04 25.22
N GLU A 339 19.73 -12.01 24.46
CA GLU A 339 19.09 -11.68 23.19
C GLU A 339 19.25 -12.82 22.18
N ARG A 340 20.46 -13.37 22.06
CA ARG A 340 20.72 -14.54 21.21
C ARG A 340 19.88 -15.73 21.63
N PHE A 341 19.91 -16.09 22.92
CA PHE A 341 19.23 -17.27 23.42
C PHE A 341 17.72 -17.21 23.14
N LEU A 342 17.09 -16.07 23.44
CA LEU A 342 15.67 -15.89 23.17
C LEU A 342 15.35 -15.79 21.68
N THR A 343 16.22 -15.16 20.87
CA THR A 343 16.02 -15.11 19.41
C THR A 343 16.12 -16.51 18.80
N SER A 344 17.06 -17.35 19.25
CA SER A 344 17.17 -18.76 18.86
C SER A 344 15.91 -19.56 19.22
N ILE A 345 15.42 -19.41 20.45
CA ILE A 345 14.18 -20.08 20.91
C ILE A 345 12.97 -19.60 20.12
N LEU A 346 12.86 -18.30 19.87
CA LEU A 346 11.79 -17.71 19.07
C LEU A 346 11.81 -18.26 17.63
N CYS A 347 12.99 -18.28 17.00
CA CYS A 347 13.18 -18.83 15.66
C CYS A 347 12.71 -20.29 15.57
N TYR A 348 13.10 -21.11 16.56
CA TYR A 348 12.68 -22.51 16.64
C TYR A 348 11.17 -22.66 16.86
N ALA A 349 10.58 -21.85 17.74
CA ALA A 349 9.15 -21.87 18.04
C ALA A 349 8.31 -21.48 16.81
N TYR A 350 8.69 -20.44 16.08
CA TYR A 350 8.07 -20.06 14.79
C TYR A 350 8.13 -21.22 13.81
N TYR A 351 9.31 -21.80 13.59
CA TYR A 351 9.49 -22.94 12.69
C TYR A 351 8.58 -24.12 13.01
N LYS A 352 8.39 -24.44 14.29
CA LYS A 352 7.48 -25.51 14.73
C LYS A 352 6.00 -25.14 14.66
N SER A 353 5.64 -23.90 14.91
CA SER A 353 4.24 -23.44 14.91
C SER A 353 3.63 -23.44 13.51
N TYR A 354 4.42 -23.15 12.48
CA TYR A 354 3.94 -22.97 11.11
C TYR A 354 4.20 -24.17 10.18
N ASP A 355 4.71 -25.28 10.71
CA ASP A 355 4.99 -26.52 9.96
C ASP A 355 5.82 -26.27 8.69
N LEU A 356 6.85 -25.41 8.79
CA LEU A 356 7.68 -24.95 7.67
C LEU A 356 8.72 -25.99 7.20
N ASN A 357 8.40 -27.28 7.34
CA ASN A 357 9.29 -28.41 7.03
C ASN A 357 9.64 -28.51 5.52
N GLN A 358 9.03 -27.71 4.66
CA GLN A 358 9.21 -27.78 3.21
C GLN A 358 10.48 -27.07 2.71
N SER A 359 11.04 -26.11 3.47
CA SER A 359 12.29 -25.44 3.08
C SER A 359 13.51 -26.17 3.63
N LEU A 360 14.18 -26.96 2.78
CA LEU A 360 15.34 -27.79 3.16
C LEU A 360 16.48 -26.95 3.77
N ASN A 361 16.73 -25.76 3.22
CA ASN A 361 17.82 -24.88 3.68
C ASN A 361 17.56 -24.31 5.07
N ILE A 362 16.33 -23.84 5.34
CA ILE A 362 15.96 -23.30 6.65
C ILE A 362 15.91 -24.42 7.68
N HIS A 363 15.37 -25.58 7.30
CA HIS A 363 15.34 -26.76 8.17
C HIS A 363 16.73 -27.13 8.68
N GLN A 364 17.73 -27.27 7.79
CA GLN A 364 19.10 -27.61 8.18
C GLN A 364 19.73 -26.58 9.14
N LYS A 365 19.52 -25.28 8.86
CA LYS A 365 20.03 -24.20 9.73
C LYS A 365 19.37 -24.25 11.11
N ILE A 366 18.07 -24.47 11.19
CA ILE A 366 17.33 -24.53 12.45
C ILE A 366 17.64 -25.80 13.24
N GLU A 367 17.85 -26.94 12.59
CA GLU A 367 18.26 -28.18 13.26
C GLU A 367 19.67 -28.09 13.85
N SER A 368 20.51 -27.18 13.34
CA SER A 368 21.82 -26.89 13.95
C SER A 368 21.72 -26.11 15.27
N ILE A 369 20.57 -25.50 15.56
CA ILE A 369 20.28 -24.84 16.83
C ILE A 369 19.76 -25.91 17.79
N ASP A 370 20.43 -26.09 18.92
CA ASP A 370 19.88 -26.86 20.03
C ASP A 370 19.02 -25.94 20.92
N PRO A 371 17.67 -25.92 20.76
CA PRO A 371 16.82 -25.03 21.53
C PRO A 371 16.86 -25.34 23.03
N TYR A 372 17.20 -26.58 23.43
CA TYR A 372 17.28 -26.98 24.83
C TYR A 372 18.54 -26.44 25.50
N ASP A 373 19.66 -26.41 24.77
CA ASP A 373 20.88 -25.75 25.25
C ASP A 373 20.68 -24.23 25.37
N GLU A 374 20.08 -23.60 24.35
CA GLU A 374 19.77 -22.15 24.39
C GLU A 374 18.80 -21.81 25.54
N PHE A 375 17.80 -22.65 25.79
CA PHE A 375 16.89 -22.50 26.93
C PHE A 375 17.63 -22.66 28.27
N ARG A 376 18.50 -23.66 28.42
CA ARG A 376 19.31 -23.84 29.63
C ARG A 376 20.22 -22.64 29.88
N ASN A 377 20.93 -22.18 28.86
CA ASN A 377 21.81 -21.02 28.92
C ASN A 377 21.05 -19.76 29.33
N PHE A 378 19.83 -19.57 28.82
CA PHE A 378 18.94 -18.49 29.26
C PHE A 378 18.57 -18.61 30.74
N LEU A 379 18.20 -19.79 31.22
CA LEU A 379 17.85 -20.00 32.63
C LEU A 379 19.04 -19.82 33.57
N GLU A 380 20.22 -20.27 33.18
CA GLU A 380 21.45 -20.02 33.93
C GLU A 380 21.75 -18.53 34.02
N PHE A 381 21.61 -17.81 32.91
CA PHE A 381 21.74 -16.35 32.89
C PHE A 381 20.74 -15.67 33.83
N LEU A 382 19.47 -16.09 33.84
CA LEU A 382 18.46 -15.56 34.76
C LEU A 382 18.79 -15.82 36.24
N ASN A 383 19.43 -16.95 36.55
CA ASN A 383 19.81 -17.28 37.91
C ASN A 383 21.05 -16.49 38.39
N GLN A 384 21.96 -16.17 37.47
CA GLN A 384 23.17 -15.37 37.75
C GLN A 384 22.89 -13.87 37.79
N SER A 385 21.96 -13.40 36.96
CA SER A 385 21.52 -12.00 36.90
C SER A 385 20.60 -11.71 38.09
N ALA A 386 20.85 -10.63 38.83
CA ALA A 386 20.08 -10.29 40.01
C ALA A 386 18.56 -10.37 39.75
N GLN A 387 17.88 -11.26 40.49
CA GLN A 387 16.45 -11.52 40.39
C GLN A 387 15.65 -10.22 40.52
N GLY A 388 15.16 -9.66 39.42
CA GLY A 388 14.40 -8.42 39.48
C GLY A 388 14.06 -7.78 38.14
N ILE A 389 14.84 -8.04 37.09
CA ILE A 389 14.60 -7.43 35.77
C ILE A 389 13.34 -8.00 35.11
N PHE A 390 13.15 -9.33 35.20
CA PHE A 390 12.07 -10.03 34.51
C PHE A 390 10.89 -10.37 35.43
N PRO A 391 9.63 -10.22 35.00
CA PRO A 391 8.47 -10.61 35.78
C PRO A 391 8.45 -12.12 36.02
N ARG A 392 8.42 -12.54 37.29
CA ARG A 392 8.40 -13.98 37.66
C ARG A 392 7.30 -14.76 36.96
N LYS A 393 6.09 -14.18 36.86
CA LYS A 393 4.95 -14.80 36.17
C LYS A 393 5.24 -15.06 34.69
N LEU A 394 5.88 -14.12 34.00
CA LEU A 394 6.25 -14.25 32.59
C LEU A 394 7.32 -15.34 32.40
N ILE A 395 8.33 -15.38 33.27
CA ILE A 395 9.35 -16.44 33.23
C ILE A 395 8.76 -17.82 33.53
N SER A 396 7.84 -17.94 34.49
CA SER A 396 7.15 -19.21 34.76
C SER A 396 6.32 -19.68 33.56
N SER A 397 5.54 -18.78 32.95
CA SER A 397 4.76 -19.07 31.73
C SER A 397 5.67 -19.50 30.58
N PHE A 398 6.75 -18.76 30.32
CA PHE A 398 7.73 -19.07 29.29
C PHE A 398 8.32 -20.48 29.47
N LYS A 399 8.71 -20.84 30.70
CA LYS A 399 9.23 -22.19 31.02
C LYS A 399 8.20 -23.28 30.75
N GLU A 400 6.99 -23.10 31.27
CA GLU A 400 5.89 -24.06 31.11
C GLU A 400 5.55 -24.26 29.64
N ASN A 401 5.46 -23.18 28.86
CA ASN A 401 5.19 -23.24 27.43
C ASN A 401 6.30 -23.94 26.64
N PHE A 402 7.57 -23.73 27.01
CA PHE A 402 8.70 -24.44 26.40
C PHE A 402 8.67 -25.94 26.71
N GLU A 403 8.50 -26.31 27.98
CA GLU A 403 8.48 -27.71 28.43
C GLU A 403 7.30 -28.49 27.84
N ASN A 404 6.14 -27.86 27.77
CA ASN A 404 4.92 -28.45 27.19
C ASN A 404 4.85 -28.36 25.66
N LYS A 405 5.87 -27.80 25.00
CA LYS A 405 5.91 -27.59 23.53
C LYS A 405 4.72 -26.77 23.01
N ASN A 406 4.24 -25.82 23.80
CA ASN A 406 3.19 -24.88 23.40
C ASN A 406 3.82 -23.71 22.64
N TRP A 407 4.13 -23.94 21.36
CA TRP A 407 4.92 -23.00 20.55
C TRP A 407 4.25 -21.64 20.35
N GLU A 408 2.93 -21.58 20.17
CA GLU A 408 2.22 -20.31 19.99
C GLU A 408 2.33 -19.39 21.22
N ASN A 409 2.12 -19.95 22.42
CA ASN A 409 2.26 -19.17 23.65
C ASN A 409 3.73 -18.88 23.97
N LEU A 410 4.64 -19.79 23.62
CA LEU A 410 6.07 -19.55 23.74
C LEU A 410 6.51 -18.37 22.86
N ILE A 411 6.02 -18.26 21.63
CA ILE A 411 6.28 -17.10 20.74
C ILE A 411 5.86 -15.81 21.45
N LYS A 412 4.62 -15.74 21.95
CA LYS A 412 4.10 -14.56 22.65
C LYS A 412 4.94 -14.19 23.87
N ASP A 413 5.28 -15.16 24.73
CA ASP A 413 6.10 -14.93 25.92
C ASP A 413 7.52 -14.47 25.55
N THR A 414 8.12 -15.08 24.54
CA THR A 414 9.47 -14.74 24.07
C THR A 414 9.53 -13.36 23.44
N GLU A 415 8.57 -13.01 22.59
CA GLU A 415 8.47 -11.67 22.01
C GLU A 415 8.29 -10.61 23.08
N LYS A 416 7.45 -10.89 24.09
CA LYS A 416 7.28 -9.99 25.23
C LYS A 416 8.57 -9.80 26.01
N LEU A 417 9.31 -10.87 26.29
CA LEU A 417 10.61 -10.80 26.96
C LEU A 417 11.63 -9.99 26.14
N LEU A 418 11.70 -10.22 24.83
CA LEU A 418 12.58 -9.47 23.93
C LEU A 418 12.19 -8.00 23.88
N LYS A 419 10.95 -7.67 23.52
CA LYS A 419 10.49 -6.29 23.28
C LYS A 419 10.45 -5.46 24.56
N GLU A 420 9.97 -5.99 25.68
CA GLU A 420 9.77 -5.18 26.89
C GLU A 420 11.00 -5.08 27.79
N TYR A 421 11.91 -6.07 27.76
CA TYR A 421 12.96 -6.17 28.79
C TYR A 421 14.40 -6.22 28.27
N ILE A 422 14.63 -6.71 27.04
CA ILE A 422 15.99 -6.95 26.54
C ILE A 422 16.33 -5.99 25.41
N ARG A 423 15.40 -5.83 24.46
CA ARG A 423 15.58 -5.10 23.22
C ARG A 423 14.31 -4.32 22.88
N PRO A 424 14.12 -3.13 23.50
CA PRO A 424 13.04 -2.23 23.15
C PRO A 424 13.03 -1.79 21.69
N ILE A 425 14.20 -1.79 21.04
CA ILE A 425 14.36 -1.51 19.61
C ILE A 425 15.25 -2.58 18.98
N ASN A 426 14.71 -3.33 18.02
CA ASN A 426 15.44 -4.27 17.19
C ASN A 426 16.17 -3.55 16.05
N VAL A 427 17.40 -3.13 16.33
CA VAL A 427 18.24 -2.41 15.35
C VAL A 427 18.47 -3.20 14.06
N LYS A 428 18.56 -4.54 14.12
CA LYS A 428 18.74 -5.36 12.92
C LYS A 428 17.48 -5.42 12.06
N GLU A 429 16.31 -5.54 12.67
CA GLU A 429 15.03 -5.40 11.96
C GLU A 429 14.90 -4.03 11.32
N LEU A 430 15.14 -2.96 12.08
CA LEU A 430 15.12 -1.59 11.58
C LEU A 430 16.08 -1.42 10.39
N SER A 431 17.30 -1.94 10.49
CA SER A 431 18.27 -1.93 9.40
C SER A 431 17.74 -2.69 8.17
N ARG A 432 17.17 -3.89 8.34
CA ARG A 432 16.58 -4.67 7.24
C ARG A 432 15.43 -3.93 6.56
N LEU A 433 14.55 -3.29 7.35
CA LEU A 433 13.44 -2.49 6.84
C LEU A 433 13.92 -1.27 6.06
N ILE A 434 14.92 -0.53 6.58
CA ILE A 434 15.54 0.61 5.88
C ILE A 434 16.22 0.14 4.59
N SER A 435 16.96 -0.97 4.61
CA SER A 435 17.63 -1.52 3.42
C SER A 435 16.62 -1.94 2.35
N LYS A 436 15.54 -2.63 2.73
CA LYS A 436 14.45 -2.97 1.79
C LYS A 436 13.85 -1.71 1.18
N SER A 437 13.58 -0.69 1.99
CA SER A 437 13.05 0.57 1.50
C SER A 437 14.01 1.31 0.56
N ALA A 438 15.31 1.30 0.85
CA ALA A 438 16.33 1.87 -0.02
C ALA A 438 16.34 1.20 -1.40
N GLN A 439 16.20 -0.13 -1.48
CA GLN A 439 16.07 -0.84 -2.76
C GLN A 439 14.85 -0.37 -3.55
N PHE A 440 13.71 -0.15 -2.88
CA PHE A 440 12.52 0.40 -3.54
C PHE A 440 12.68 1.88 -3.94
N SER A 441 13.52 2.65 -3.25
CA SER A 441 13.76 4.06 -3.56
C SER A 441 14.48 4.26 -4.91
N GLU A 442 15.25 3.28 -5.39
CA GLU A 442 15.86 3.34 -6.73
C GLU A 442 14.79 3.37 -7.82
N ASN A 443 13.66 2.70 -7.57
CA ASN A 443 12.51 2.70 -8.47
C ASN A 443 11.71 4.00 -8.44
N ILE A 444 11.99 4.96 -7.56
CA ILE A 444 11.24 6.22 -7.44
C ILE A 444 11.99 7.43 -8.02
N GLU A 445 13.28 7.26 -8.32
CA GLU A 445 14.14 8.35 -8.74
C GLU A 445 13.59 9.05 -9.99
N ASN A 446 13.50 10.39 -9.93
CA ASN A 446 12.96 11.25 -10.99
C ASN A 446 11.52 10.94 -11.43
N LYS A 447 10.70 10.31 -10.58
CA LYS A 447 9.27 10.06 -10.84
C LYS A 447 8.37 11.08 -10.15
N ASP A 448 7.20 11.32 -10.73
CA ASP A 448 6.14 12.09 -10.09
C ASP A 448 5.28 11.16 -9.24
N ILE A 449 5.07 11.53 -7.99
CA ILE A 449 4.36 10.68 -7.04
C ILE A 449 3.19 11.38 -6.37
N ILE A 450 2.18 10.60 -6.00
CA ILE A 450 1.15 10.94 -5.03
C ILE A 450 1.46 10.18 -3.75
N LEU A 451 1.80 10.91 -2.69
CA LEU A 451 2.17 10.31 -1.40
C LEU A 451 0.95 10.28 -0.48
N LEU A 452 0.41 9.10 -0.20
CA LEU A 452 -0.68 8.96 0.77
C LEU A 452 -0.12 9.12 2.18
N ILE A 453 -0.73 9.99 2.98
CA ILE A 453 -0.33 10.25 4.38
C ILE A 453 -1.55 10.13 5.27
N GLY A 454 -1.43 9.39 6.37
CA GLY A 454 -2.48 9.26 7.36
C GLY A 454 -2.16 8.20 8.40
N ILE A 455 -2.81 8.25 9.56
CA ILE A 455 -2.65 7.27 10.64
C ILE A 455 -3.05 5.86 10.17
N THR A 456 -2.64 4.83 10.92
CA THR A 456 -3.14 3.46 10.70
C THR A 456 -4.66 3.46 10.69
N GLY A 457 -5.23 2.85 9.65
CA GLY A 457 -6.67 2.75 9.47
C GLY A 457 -7.37 3.92 8.79
N ALA A 458 -6.68 4.99 8.41
CA ALA A 458 -7.24 6.15 7.69
C ALA A 458 -7.75 5.85 6.25
N GLY A 459 -7.70 4.60 5.80
CA GLY A 459 -8.17 4.20 4.47
C GLY A 459 -7.15 4.36 3.33
N LYS A 460 -5.85 4.50 3.63
CA LYS A 460 -4.78 4.62 2.62
C LYS A 460 -4.83 3.52 1.55
N SER A 461 -4.73 2.26 1.97
CA SER A 461 -4.77 1.12 1.05
C SER A 461 -6.11 1.00 0.32
N THR A 462 -7.23 1.32 0.98
CA THR A 462 -8.55 1.38 0.32
C THR A 462 -8.60 2.44 -0.78
N THR A 463 -8.07 3.64 -0.52
CA THR A 463 -7.92 4.71 -1.51
C THR A 463 -7.00 4.29 -2.65
N THR A 464 -5.89 3.60 -2.34
CA THR A 464 -4.99 3.05 -3.36
C THR A 464 -5.72 2.10 -4.31
N HIS A 465 -6.49 1.16 -3.78
CA HIS A 465 -7.31 0.27 -4.60
C HIS A 465 -8.35 1.01 -5.44
N PHE A 466 -9.05 1.98 -4.84
CA PHE A 466 -10.06 2.78 -5.53
C PHE A 466 -9.46 3.57 -6.70
N MET A 467 -8.37 4.30 -6.46
CA MET A 467 -7.67 5.08 -7.49
C MET A 467 -7.12 4.22 -8.62
N CYS A 468 -6.82 2.96 -8.33
CA CYS A 468 -6.33 2.00 -9.32
C CYS A 468 -7.45 1.12 -9.91
N GLU A 469 -8.70 1.59 -9.84
CA GLU A 469 -9.89 0.96 -10.46
C GLU A 469 -10.15 -0.49 -9.99
N SER A 470 -9.78 -0.82 -8.75
CA SER A 470 -10.24 -2.08 -8.14
C SER A 470 -11.73 -1.98 -7.83
N LYS A 471 -12.47 -3.07 -8.05
CA LYS A 471 -13.86 -3.17 -7.59
C LYS A 471 -13.85 -3.37 -6.07
N LEU A 472 -14.45 -2.42 -5.36
CA LEU A 472 -14.59 -2.46 -3.91
C LEU A 472 -16.03 -2.87 -3.54
N ASP A 473 -16.17 -3.67 -2.49
CA ASP A 473 -17.47 -4.06 -1.93
C ASP A 473 -17.44 -4.07 -0.40
N ARG A 474 -18.61 -3.97 0.22
CA ARG A 474 -18.76 -4.09 1.67
C ARG A 474 -18.87 -5.57 2.02
N VAL A 475 -17.91 -6.07 2.79
CA VAL A 475 -17.85 -7.46 3.25
C VAL A 475 -18.00 -7.53 4.77
N LEU A 476 -18.45 -8.67 5.27
CA LEU A 476 -18.50 -9.00 6.69
C LEU A 476 -17.43 -10.07 6.96
N GLU A 477 -16.33 -9.69 7.59
CA GLU A 477 -15.19 -10.56 7.90
C GLU A 477 -14.95 -10.52 9.41
N ASP A 478 -14.91 -11.68 10.05
CA ASP A 478 -14.82 -11.82 11.52
C ASP A 478 -15.86 -11.00 12.30
N GLY A 479 -17.06 -10.87 11.74
CA GLY A 479 -18.16 -10.10 12.34
C GLY A 479 -18.02 -8.58 12.19
N VAL A 480 -16.97 -8.08 11.51
CA VAL A 480 -16.73 -6.66 11.27
C VAL A 480 -17.03 -6.31 9.81
N SER A 481 -17.98 -5.39 9.60
CA SER A 481 -18.32 -4.90 8.26
C SER A 481 -17.32 -3.84 7.80
N HIS A 482 -16.63 -4.10 6.69
CA HIS A 482 -15.64 -3.17 6.13
C HIS A 482 -15.62 -3.22 4.60
N ILE A 483 -14.92 -2.28 3.96
CA ILE A 483 -14.74 -2.23 2.51
C ILE A 483 -13.53 -3.07 2.13
N LYS A 484 -13.65 -3.96 1.15
CA LYS A 484 -12.56 -4.81 0.63
C LYS A 484 -12.55 -4.81 -0.89
N ALA A 485 -11.39 -5.07 -1.49
CA ALA A 485 -11.28 -5.27 -2.93
C ALA A 485 -11.78 -6.67 -3.31
N VAL A 486 -12.83 -6.73 -4.13
CA VAL A 486 -13.43 -7.98 -4.64
C VAL A 486 -12.96 -8.33 -6.05
N ALA A 487 -12.48 -7.34 -6.81
CA ALA A 487 -11.81 -7.58 -8.08
C ALA A 487 -10.65 -6.59 -8.26
N ILE A 488 -9.45 -7.12 -8.47
CA ILE A 488 -8.22 -6.34 -8.57
C ILE A 488 -7.82 -6.27 -10.05
N LYS A 489 -7.81 -5.06 -10.62
CA LYS A 489 -7.41 -4.83 -12.02
C LYS A 489 -5.89 -4.76 -12.19
N ASN A 490 -5.20 -4.05 -11.30
CA ASN A 490 -3.75 -3.92 -11.32
C ASN A 490 -3.12 -5.02 -10.44
N PRO A 491 -2.31 -5.95 -11.00
CA PRO A 491 -1.76 -7.08 -10.26
C PRO A 491 -0.84 -6.67 -9.09
N ILE A 492 -0.22 -5.48 -9.14
CA ILE A 492 0.62 -4.96 -8.05
C ILE A 492 -0.20 -4.82 -6.75
N LEU A 493 -1.49 -4.48 -6.87
CA LEU A 493 -2.38 -4.30 -5.73
C LEU A 493 -2.71 -5.60 -5.00
N LYS A 494 -2.40 -6.78 -5.56
CA LYS A 494 -2.56 -8.05 -4.83
C LYS A 494 -1.68 -8.10 -3.57
N ASN A 495 -0.61 -7.32 -3.54
CA ASN A 495 0.30 -7.20 -2.40
C ASN A 495 -0.13 -6.11 -1.41
N ILE A 496 -1.20 -5.36 -1.73
CA ILE A 496 -1.77 -4.33 -0.86
C ILE A 496 -3.04 -4.92 -0.25
N THR A 497 -3.01 -5.20 1.05
CA THR A 497 -4.16 -5.79 1.74
C THR A 497 -5.02 -4.70 2.34
N ILE A 498 -6.33 -4.75 2.10
CA ILE A 498 -7.31 -4.00 2.89
C ILE A 498 -7.82 -4.93 3.99
N SER A 499 -7.59 -4.58 5.26
CA SER A 499 -8.09 -5.33 6.42
C SER A 499 -8.98 -4.49 7.32
N SER A 500 -9.88 -5.18 8.03
CA SER A 500 -10.73 -4.61 9.08
C SER A 500 -9.97 -4.38 10.40
N HIS A 501 -8.83 -5.03 10.60
CA HIS A 501 -8.09 -5.01 11.86
C HIS A 501 -7.31 -3.71 12.06
N ALA A 502 -7.13 -3.27 13.31
CA ALA A 502 -6.34 -2.09 13.64
C ALA A 502 -4.83 -2.25 13.42
N GLN A 503 -4.38 -3.44 13.02
CA GLN A 503 -2.99 -3.71 12.70
C GLN A 503 -2.68 -3.26 11.27
N SER A 504 -1.54 -2.61 11.09
CA SER A 504 -1.09 -2.15 9.78
C SER A 504 -0.62 -3.35 8.95
N GLU A 505 -1.22 -3.55 7.77
CA GLU A 505 -0.81 -4.60 6.83
C GLU A 505 0.40 -4.16 5.99
N THR A 506 0.48 -2.87 5.68
CA THR A 506 1.53 -2.28 4.86
C THR A 506 2.76 -2.05 5.73
N ARG A 507 3.86 -2.77 5.46
CA ARG A 507 5.14 -2.65 6.19
C ARG A 507 6.20 -1.81 5.48
N TYR A 508 6.02 -1.57 4.19
CA TYR A 508 6.93 -0.82 3.34
C TYR A 508 6.12 -0.03 2.32
N ILE A 509 6.70 1.06 1.81
CA ILE A 509 6.05 1.89 0.80
C ILE A 509 5.90 1.08 -0.48
N THR A 510 4.69 1.00 -1.01
CA THR A 510 4.41 0.31 -2.28
C THR A 510 4.07 1.34 -3.35
N LEU A 511 4.77 1.27 -4.48
CA LEU A 511 4.55 2.14 -5.64
C LEU A 511 3.58 1.48 -6.61
N VAL A 512 2.48 2.16 -6.89
CA VAL A 512 1.47 1.69 -7.84
C VAL A 512 1.36 2.70 -8.98
N PRO A 513 1.73 2.34 -10.22
CA PRO A 513 1.54 3.23 -11.36
C PRO A 513 0.05 3.45 -11.61
N ILE A 514 -0.35 4.71 -11.75
CA ILE A 514 -1.68 5.11 -12.17
C ILE A 514 -1.58 5.87 -13.49
N ASN A 515 -2.44 5.47 -14.44
CA ASN A 515 -2.60 6.19 -15.68
C ASN A 515 -3.73 7.20 -15.47
N ILE A 516 -3.38 8.48 -15.41
CA ILE A 516 -4.38 9.54 -15.40
C ILE A 516 -5.00 9.55 -16.79
N LYS A 517 -6.32 9.35 -16.86
CA LYS A 517 -7.05 9.42 -18.12
C LYS A 517 -6.67 10.72 -18.83
N ASP A 518 -6.34 10.58 -20.12
CA ASP A 518 -5.98 11.70 -20.99
C ASP A 518 -4.58 12.32 -20.79
N SER A 519 -3.77 11.78 -19.89
CA SER A 519 -2.35 12.10 -19.80
C SER A 519 -1.48 10.94 -20.30
N GLN A 520 -0.43 11.25 -21.07
CA GLN A 520 0.64 10.29 -21.36
C GLN A 520 1.59 10.11 -20.17
N GLU A 521 1.45 10.93 -19.12
CA GLU A 521 2.31 10.86 -17.94
C GLU A 521 1.82 9.78 -16.98
N THR A 522 2.70 8.83 -16.67
CA THR A 522 2.50 7.90 -15.56
C THR A 522 2.85 8.57 -14.25
N ILE A 523 1.89 8.61 -13.33
CA ILE A 523 2.09 9.09 -11.96
C ILE A 523 2.08 7.87 -11.04
N PHE A 524 2.88 7.87 -10.00
CA PHE A 524 2.95 6.75 -9.07
C PHE A 524 2.23 7.08 -7.77
N LEU A 525 1.27 6.25 -7.39
CA LEU A 525 0.62 6.31 -6.09
C LEU A 525 1.45 5.53 -5.08
N CYS A 526 1.85 6.18 -3.99
CA CYS A 526 2.62 5.56 -2.91
C CYS A 526 1.67 5.19 -1.77
N ASP A 527 1.36 3.89 -1.64
CA ASP A 527 0.73 3.37 -0.43
C ASP A 527 1.79 3.28 0.66
N THR A 528 1.60 4.05 1.73
CA THR A 528 2.52 4.10 2.85
C THR A 528 1.92 3.37 4.07
N PRO A 529 2.77 2.82 4.94
CA PRO A 529 2.32 2.40 6.27
C PRO A 529 1.71 3.57 7.07
N GLY A 530 0.91 3.25 8.09
CA GLY A 530 0.31 4.29 8.93
C GLY A 530 1.35 5.07 9.71
N LEU A 531 1.12 6.39 9.86
CA LEU A 531 1.78 7.13 10.92
C LEU A 531 1.34 6.56 12.26
N MET A 532 2.28 6.48 13.23
CA MET A 532 2.04 5.84 14.52
C MET A 532 1.65 4.37 14.34
N ASP A 533 2.44 3.65 13.53
CA ASP A 533 2.18 2.26 13.17
C ASP A 533 2.14 1.36 14.42
N THR A 534 1.16 0.45 14.48
CA THR A 534 0.99 -0.48 15.60
C THR A 534 1.92 -1.69 15.54
N ASN A 535 2.66 -1.88 14.44
CA ASN A 535 3.58 -3.01 14.25
C ASN A 535 4.91 -2.86 15.01
N GLY A 536 5.14 -1.74 15.67
CA GLY A 536 6.31 -1.50 16.50
C GLY A 536 7.09 -0.25 16.08
N ALA A 537 7.97 0.19 16.97
CA ALA A 537 8.79 1.38 16.78
C ALA A 537 9.73 1.25 15.58
N GLU A 538 10.21 0.04 15.29
CA GLU A 538 11.11 -0.23 14.16
C GLU A 538 10.43 0.04 12.82
N VAL A 539 9.18 -0.38 12.67
CA VAL A 539 8.39 -0.15 11.45
C VAL A 539 8.12 1.34 11.29
N ASP A 540 7.65 2.02 12.34
CA ASP A 540 7.39 3.46 12.31
C ASP A 540 8.65 4.29 11.98
N MET A 541 9.80 3.95 12.58
CA MET A 541 11.09 4.58 12.28
C MET A 541 11.53 4.32 10.84
N ALA A 542 11.50 3.06 10.39
CA ALA A 542 11.89 2.70 9.03
C ALA A 542 11.03 3.43 8.01
N ASN A 543 9.73 3.53 8.24
CA ASN A 543 8.80 4.20 7.34
C ASN A 543 9.03 5.70 7.30
N THR A 544 9.26 6.34 8.45
CA THR A 544 9.59 7.76 8.51
C THR A 544 10.85 8.06 7.70
N ILE A 545 11.91 7.25 7.87
CA ILE A 545 13.16 7.38 7.11
C ILE A 545 12.90 7.17 5.61
N SER A 546 12.09 6.16 5.27
CA SER A 546 11.72 5.81 3.89
C SER A 546 11.02 6.97 3.18
N ILE A 547 10.01 7.57 3.83
CA ILE A 547 9.26 8.70 3.26
C ILE A 547 10.21 9.86 2.97
N VAL A 548 11.11 10.19 3.90
CA VAL A 548 12.10 11.27 3.71
C VAL A 548 13.00 10.99 2.50
N GLU A 549 13.53 9.77 2.39
CA GLU A 549 14.39 9.40 1.26
C GLU A 549 13.65 9.38 -0.07
N TYR A 550 12.36 9.00 -0.07
CA TYR A 550 11.55 8.96 -1.29
C TYR A 550 11.28 10.38 -1.77
N VAL A 551 10.86 11.27 -0.87
CA VAL A 551 10.59 12.67 -1.18
C VAL A 551 11.83 13.36 -1.78
N LYS A 552 13.03 13.05 -1.29
CA LYS A 552 14.29 13.60 -1.82
C LYS A 552 14.62 13.15 -3.25
N LYS A 553 14.24 11.92 -3.63
CA LYS A 553 14.61 11.31 -4.91
C LYS A 553 13.56 11.52 -6.02
N CYS A 554 12.32 11.86 -5.66
CA CYS A 554 11.25 12.08 -6.62
C CYS A 554 11.46 13.37 -7.44
N ARG A 555 10.92 13.39 -8.66
CA ARG A 555 10.84 14.61 -9.48
C ARG A 555 9.82 15.59 -8.91
N SER A 556 8.66 15.10 -8.50
CA SER A 556 7.65 15.87 -7.78
C SER A 556 6.86 14.99 -6.83
N VAL A 557 6.37 15.61 -5.74
CA VAL A 557 5.57 14.93 -4.71
C VAL A 557 4.27 15.69 -4.52
N ARG A 558 3.14 14.98 -4.62
CA ARG A 558 1.81 15.50 -4.28
C ARG A 558 1.30 14.79 -3.03
N PRO A 559 1.40 15.40 -1.83
CA PRO A 559 0.90 14.77 -0.62
C PRO A 559 -0.64 14.73 -0.66
N LEU A 560 -1.22 13.56 -0.41
CA LEU A 560 -2.65 13.36 -0.21
C LEU A 560 -2.89 12.91 1.23
N ILE A 561 -3.39 13.84 2.04
CA ILE A 561 -3.67 13.61 3.46
C ILE A 561 -5.05 12.97 3.59
N LEU A 562 -5.09 11.76 4.16
CA LEU A 562 -6.30 11.03 4.40
C LEU A 562 -6.68 11.11 5.87
N LEU A 563 -7.87 11.65 6.11
CA LEU A 563 -8.49 11.75 7.42
C LEU A 563 -9.68 10.80 7.45
N SER A 564 -9.74 9.95 8.47
CA SER A 564 -10.94 9.14 8.69
C SER A 564 -12.09 10.06 9.10
N SER A 565 -13.22 9.98 8.40
CA SER A 565 -14.40 10.83 8.63
C SER A 565 -15.00 10.61 10.02
N LYS A 566 -14.93 9.38 10.49
CA LYS A 566 -14.99 9.09 11.91
C LYS A 566 -13.58 9.37 12.41
N THR A 567 -13.38 10.40 13.22
CA THR A 567 -12.16 10.58 14.01
C THR A 567 -12.03 9.42 14.99
N GLU A 568 -11.75 8.23 14.46
CA GLU A 568 -11.60 6.99 15.17
C GLU A 568 -10.08 6.78 15.28
N GLY A 569 -9.53 7.32 16.37
CA GLY A 569 -8.55 6.57 17.15
C GLY A 569 -9.15 5.27 17.74
N ASP A 570 -10.41 4.98 17.42
CA ASP A 570 -11.26 3.94 17.94
C ASP A 570 -11.70 3.03 16.79
N ARG A 571 -10.82 2.13 16.33
CA ARG A 571 -11.30 0.86 15.73
C ARG A 571 -11.86 -0.08 16.82
N PHE A 572 -12.30 0.48 17.96
CA PHE A 572 -12.91 -0.17 19.12
C PHE A 572 -13.97 0.72 19.78
#